data_AF-A0AA39T4D3-F1
#
_entry.id   AF-A0AA39T4D3-F1
#
_cell.length_a   1.000
_cell.length_b   1.000
_cell.length_c   1.000
_cell.angle_alpha   90.00
_cell.angle_beta   90.00
_cell.angle_gamma   90.00
#
_symmetry.space_group_name_H-M   'P 1'
#
loop_
_entity.id
_entity.type
_entity.pdbx_description
1 polymer ?
#
loop_
_entity_poly.entity_id
_entity_poly.type
_entity_poly.pdbx_seq_one_letter_code
_entity_poly.pdbx_strand_id
1 'polypeptide(L)'
;MSSFNESLNDLNSTRIPYFSRSQVEDLFDKFQNDDHFVLDPNVVGDIWLRSGGHPATVCLCGQFIRDRLPVLLDDQTRHVSFTAWKRCTVEELYQWIGLNPAYKRMLQAFPSENPDSEGSRSILFLSYRFFGSLDPVRILPDELYFSESLMAKGVLTGTQPNYRIASAFVDSFVRKTLLTARFPKRPDDAPPVIDGKIDALDAIKKATRRFDWGLLYHSDGAPLRQGLYDTELARILMNWMNTSEGWSATSDWHSGTIGMHSYIIIKKGTPPAEHTIVIAVLATRDAAFAHLRLLGLIEYKELMGADEAWLVQYSREDDFRKIWRSYDPLEKGVNVIYFQHGVYFPRNKMSARWKDAQGQTHKILKEASKVSVIPESRL
;
A
#
# COMPACT_ATOMS: atom_id res chain seq x y z
N MET A 1 -22.17 9.64 22.41
CA MET A 1 -21.45 10.93 22.23
C MET A 1 -20.72 11.41 23.49
N SER A 2 -21.20 11.17 24.72
CA SER A 2 -20.50 11.65 25.93
C SER A 2 -19.20 10.87 26.22
N SER A 3 -19.16 9.56 25.96
CA SER A 3 -17.96 8.72 26.17
C SER A 3 -16.82 8.94 25.16
N PHE A 4 -17.12 9.52 23.98
CA PHE A 4 -16.12 9.77 22.93
C PHE A 4 -15.33 11.09 23.12
N ASN A 5 -15.84 12.02 23.94
CA ASN A 5 -15.20 13.32 24.17
C ASN A 5 -14.36 13.39 25.46
N GLU A 6 -14.57 12.49 26.41
CA GLU A 6 -13.90 12.55 27.72
C GLU A 6 -12.41 12.20 27.67
N SER A 7 -11.92 11.52 26.63
CA SER A 7 -10.50 11.14 26.53
C SER A 7 -9.57 12.23 25.95
N LEU A 8 -10.10 13.41 25.61
CA LEU A 8 -9.37 14.46 24.89
C LEU A 8 -8.92 15.64 25.78
N ASN A 9 -9.22 15.62 27.08
CA ASN A 9 -9.11 16.82 27.94
C ASN A 9 -7.84 16.95 28.80
N ASP A 10 -6.82 16.11 28.62
CA ASP A 10 -5.57 16.22 29.40
C ASP A 10 -4.38 16.64 28.51
N LEU A 11 -4.45 17.87 27.98
CA LEU A 11 -3.47 18.47 27.06
C LEU A 11 -2.53 19.44 27.79
N ASN A 12 -1.65 18.90 28.64
CA ASN A 12 -0.42 19.59 29.07
C ASN A 12 0.87 18.88 28.57
N SER A 13 0.72 17.88 27.71
CA SER A 13 1.81 17.23 26.98
C SER A 13 1.73 17.61 25.51
N THR A 14 2.81 18.15 24.94
CA THR A 14 2.97 18.43 23.50
C THR A 14 2.99 17.18 22.61
N ARG A 15 2.79 15.99 23.18
CA ARG A 15 2.56 14.74 22.45
C ARG A 15 1.15 14.24 22.74
N ILE A 16 0.36 14.09 21.67
CA ILE A 16 -0.91 13.34 21.72
C ILE A 16 -0.54 11.90 22.12
N PRO A 17 -1.02 11.37 23.26
CA PRO A 17 -0.76 10.00 23.63
C PRO A 17 -1.50 9.08 22.65
N TYR A 18 -0.75 8.23 21.95
CA TYR A 18 -1.34 7.16 21.14
C TYR A 18 -1.89 6.11 22.09
N PHE A 19 -3.02 5.49 21.74
CA PHE A 19 -3.58 4.42 22.55
C PHE A 19 -2.61 3.24 22.61
N SER A 20 -2.60 2.50 23.71
CA SER A 20 -2.03 1.16 23.74
C SER A 20 -2.99 0.18 23.06
N ARG A 21 -2.51 -1.03 22.75
CA ARG A 21 -3.37 -2.12 22.28
C ARG A 21 -4.55 -2.37 23.21
N SER A 22 -4.29 -2.46 24.52
CA SER A 22 -5.33 -2.71 25.53
C SER A 22 -6.36 -1.58 25.58
N GLN A 23 -5.94 -0.32 25.44
CA GLN A 23 -6.85 0.82 25.39
C GLN A 23 -7.76 0.78 24.14
N VAL A 24 -7.24 0.31 22.99
CA VAL A 24 -8.07 0.10 21.80
C VAL A 24 -9.04 -1.06 22.02
N GLU A 25 -8.60 -2.18 22.59
CA GLU A 25 -9.46 -3.32 22.94
C GLU A 25 -10.59 -2.90 23.91
N ASP A 26 -10.26 -2.23 25.02
CA ASP A 26 -11.24 -1.72 25.99
C ASP A 26 -12.25 -0.74 25.35
N LEU A 27 -11.78 0.11 24.43
CA LEU A 27 -12.63 1.06 23.71
C LEU A 27 -13.63 0.33 22.81
N PHE A 28 -13.18 -0.67 22.05
CA PHE A 28 -14.04 -1.44 21.16
C PHE A 28 -14.97 -2.38 21.93
N ASP A 29 -14.57 -2.88 23.10
CA ASP A 29 -15.46 -3.66 23.98
C ASP A 29 -16.64 -2.81 24.50
N LYS A 30 -16.39 -1.57 24.89
CA LYS A 30 -17.48 -0.64 25.27
C LYS A 30 -18.38 -0.33 24.08
N PHE A 31 -17.81 -0.07 22.91
CA PHE A 31 -18.56 0.20 21.68
C PHE A 31 -19.45 -0.97 21.25
N GLN A 32 -18.95 -2.21 21.31
CA GLN A 32 -19.71 -3.44 21.06
C GLN A 32 -20.90 -3.60 22.01
N ASN A 33 -20.69 -3.29 23.30
CA ASN A 33 -21.74 -3.36 24.32
C ASN A 33 -22.82 -2.29 24.10
N ASP A 34 -22.42 -1.05 23.80
CA ASP A 34 -23.32 0.09 23.58
C ASP A 34 -24.23 -0.12 22.36
N ASP A 35 -23.69 -0.66 21.26
CA ASP A 35 -24.40 -0.84 19.99
C ASP A 35 -24.87 -2.30 19.75
N HIS A 36 -24.73 -3.16 20.76
CA HIS A 36 -25.20 -4.55 20.82
C HIS A 36 -24.74 -5.45 19.66
N PHE A 37 -23.45 -5.50 19.37
CA PHE A 37 -22.90 -6.41 18.34
C PHE A 37 -21.53 -6.94 18.77
N VAL A 38 -21.04 -7.96 18.07
CA VAL A 38 -19.73 -8.56 18.35
C VAL A 38 -18.78 -8.33 17.17
N LEU A 39 -17.57 -7.86 17.47
CA LEU A 39 -16.46 -7.77 16.54
C LEU A 39 -15.59 -9.01 16.70
N ASP A 40 -15.19 -9.59 15.57
CA ASP A 40 -14.06 -10.50 15.56
C ASP A 40 -12.82 -9.80 16.16
N PRO A 41 -12.13 -10.37 17.16
CA PRO A 41 -10.95 -9.76 17.77
C PRO A 41 -9.86 -9.36 16.77
N ASN A 42 -9.77 -10.04 15.63
CA ASN A 42 -8.83 -9.69 14.56
C ASN A 42 -9.17 -8.36 13.88
N VAL A 43 -10.44 -7.92 13.90
CA VAL A 43 -10.83 -6.59 13.43
C VAL A 43 -10.22 -5.52 14.31
N VAL A 44 -10.36 -5.65 15.63
CA VAL A 44 -9.77 -4.72 16.61
C VAL A 44 -8.25 -4.72 16.52
N GLY A 45 -7.65 -5.92 16.40
CA GLY A 45 -6.22 -6.10 16.17
C GLY A 45 -5.73 -5.39 14.90
N ASP A 46 -6.43 -5.53 13.78
CA ASP A 46 -6.08 -4.85 12.53
C ASP A 46 -6.22 -3.32 12.65
N ILE A 47 -7.27 -2.82 13.30
CA ILE A 47 -7.44 -1.39 13.54
C ILE A 47 -6.27 -0.83 14.34
N TRP A 48 -5.89 -1.48 15.45
CA TRP A 48 -4.73 -1.08 16.24
C TRP A 48 -3.45 -1.11 15.41
N LEU A 49 -3.17 -2.22 14.74
CA LEU A 49 -1.94 -2.40 13.95
C LEU A 49 -1.83 -1.36 12.82
N ARG A 50 -2.92 -1.09 12.10
CA ARG A 50 -2.92 -0.15 10.96
C ARG A 50 -2.95 1.31 11.38
N SER A 51 -3.58 1.64 12.50
CA SER A 51 -3.62 2.99 13.05
C SER A 51 -2.39 3.34 13.88
N GLY A 52 -1.64 2.34 14.35
CA GLY A 52 -0.64 2.52 15.42
C GLY A 52 -1.25 3.05 16.72
N GLY A 53 -2.58 2.98 16.85
CA GLY A 53 -3.47 3.62 17.84
C GLY A 53 -3.43 5.13 17.89
N HIS A 54 -3.24 5.75 16.72
CA HIS A 54 -3.56 7.15 16.55
C HIS A 54 -5.04 7.39 16.90
N PRO A 55 -5.38 8.20 17.93
CA PRO A 55 -6.75 8.28 18.44
C PRO A 55 -7.79 8.66 17.38
N ALA A 56 -7.49 9.64 16.53
CA ALA A 56 -8.43 10.05 15.48
C ALA A 56 -8.72 8.92 14.47
N THR A 57 -7.71 8.09 14.16
CA THR A 57 -7.85 7.02 13.16
C THR A 57 -8.60 5.84 13.75
N VAL A 58 -8.33 5.51 15.01
CA VAL A 58 -9.08 4.50 15.79
C VAL A 58 -10.56 4.89 15.85
N CYS A 59 -10.86 6.13 16.24
CA CYS A 59 -12.24 6.61 16.30
C CYS A 59 -12.93 6.63 14.93
N LEU A 60 -12.22 6.99 13.86
CA LEU A 60 -12.74 6.93 12.50
C LEU A 60 -13.11 5.51 12.07
N CYS A 61 -12.32 4.50 12.45
CA CYS A 61 -12.65 3.10 12.18
C CYS A 61 -13.93 2.69 12.93
N GLY A 62 -14.08 3.07 14.20
CA GLY A 62 -15.30 2.81 14.97
C GLY A 62 -16.54 3.48 14.37
N GLN A 63 -16.43 4.75 13.97
CA GLN A 63 -17.52 5.47 13.30
C GLN A 63 -17.90 4.79 11.98
N PHE A 64 -16.90 4.43 11.17
CA PHE A 64 -17.11 3.73 9.92
C PHE A 64 -17.82 2.38 10.12
N ILE A 65 -17.43 1.59 11.14
CA ILE A 65 -18.10 0.33 11.49
C ILE A 65 -19.57 0.58 11.85
N ARG A 66 -19.86 1.59 12.68
CA ARG A 66 -21.23 1.94 13.07
C ARG A 66 -22.09 2.26 11.84
N ASP A 67 -21.58 3.11 10.95
CA ASP A 67 -22.35 3.59 9.80
C ASP A 67 -22.52 2.51 8.71
N ARG A 68 -21.61 1.52 8.66
CA ARG A 68 -21.66 0.39 7.73
C ARG A 68 -22.09 -0.92 8.39
N LEU A 69 -22.62 -0.85 9.61
CA LEU A 69 -23.09 -2.03 10.33
C LEU A 69 -24.09 -2.86 9.51
N PRO A 70 -25.09 -2.29 8.81
CA PRO A 70 -26.03 -3.09 8.01
C PRO A 70 -25.38 -3.91 6.88
N VAL A 71 -24.17 -3.54 6.45
CA VAL A 71 -23.42 -4.24 5.38
C VAL A 71 -22.40 -5.21 5.97
N LEU A 72 -21.85 -4.87 7.13
CA LEU A 72 -20.79 -5.63 7.80
C LEU A 72 -21.33 -6.75 8.71
N LEU A 73 -22.55 -6.58 9.22
CA LEU A 73 -23.16 -7.44 10.23
C LEU A 73 -23.80 -8.66 9.56
N ASP A 74 -23.49 -9.84 10.09
CA ASP A 74 -24.33 -11.01 9.89
C ASP A 74 -25.55 -10.89 10.82
N ASP A 75 -26.74 -10.72 10.24
CA ASP A 75 -28.00 -10.51 10.97
C ASP A 75 -28.34 -11.68 11.92
N GLN A 76 -27.88 -12.90 11.64
CA GLN A 76 -28.19 -14.07 12.47
C GLN A 76 -27.34 -14.08 13.74
N THR A 77 -26.08 -13.66 13.63
CA THR A 77 -25.09 -13.77 14.71
C THR A 77 -24.76 -12.42 15.35
N ARG A 78 -25.26 -11.32 14.77
CA ARG A 78 -24.88 -9.93 15.09
C ARG A 78 -23.36 -9.78 15.19
N HIS A 79 -22.65 -10.46 14.29
CA HIS A 79 -21.19 -10.55 14.29
C HIS A 79 -20.62 -9.89 13.05
N VAL A 80 -19.59 -9.06 13.23
CA VAL A 80 -18.79 -8.51 12.15
C VAL A 80 -17.51 -9.34 12.05
N SER A 81 -17.45 -10.20 11.04
CA SER A 81 -16.29 -11.05 10.80
C SER A 81 -15.09 -10.24 10.28
N PHE A 82 -13.88 -10.76 10.51
CA PHE A 82 -12.68 -10.20 9.91
C PHE A 82 -12.76 -10.15 8.37
N THR A 83 -13.33 -11.18 7.74
CA THR A 83 -13.52 -11.21 6.29
C THR A 83 -14.45 -10.10 5.80
N ALA A 84 -15.56 -9.83 6.50
CA ALA A 84 -16.47 -8.74 6.16
C ALA A 84 -15.79 -7.37 6.29
N TRP A 85 -15.06 -7.13 7.38
CA TRP A 85 -14.24 -5.93 7.59
C TRP A 85 -13.26 -5.70 6.44
N LYS A 86 -12.55 -6.74 6.01
CA LYS A 86 -11.53 -6.64 4.97
C LYS A 86 -12.07 -6.50 3.55
N ARG A 87 -13.14 -7.22 3.22
CA ARG A 87 -13.74 -7.18 1.88
C ARG A 87 -14.49 -5.89 1.62
N CYS A 88 -15.15 -5.34 2.64
CA CYS A 88 -16.04 -4.22 2.42
C CYS A 88 -15.29 -2.94 2.08
N THR A 89 -14.19 -2.56 2.73
CA THR A 89 -13.85 -1.12 2.71
C THR A 89 -12.40 -0.76 2.97
N VAL A 90 -11.58 -0.91 1.93
CA VAL A 90 -10.40 -0.05 1.77
C VAL A 90 -10.83 1.29 1.17
N GLU A 91 -11.54 1.23 0.04
CA GLU A 91 -11.86 2.40 -0.76
C GLU A 91 -12.80 3.37 -0.04
N GLU A 92 -13.95 2.87 0.46
CA GLU A 92 -14.93 3.70 1.18
C GLU A 92 -14.38 4.17 2.54
N LEU A 93 -13.59 3.35 3.25
CA LEU A 93 -12.96 3.77 4.50
C LEU A 93 -12.01 4.95 4.26
N TYR A 94 -11.24 4.93 3.16
CA TYR A 94 -10.41 6.09 2.79
C TYR A 94 -11.21 7.31 2.35
N GLN A 95 -12.38 7.13 1.75
CA GLN A 95 -13.30 8.25 1.49
C GLN A 95 -13.77 8.87 2.82
N TRP A 96 -14.18 8.04 3.78
CA TRP A 96 -14.56 8.47 5.13
C TRP A 96 -13.43 9.16 5.88
N ILE A 97 -12.22 8.58 5.85
CA ILE A 97 -11.01 9.18 6.41
C ILE A 97 -10.74 10.54 5.77
N GLY A 98 -10.89 10.66 4.44
CA GLY A 98 -10.70 11.90 3.70
C GLY A 98 -11.69 13.02 4.05
N LEU A 99 -12.91 12.68 4.50
CA LEU A 99 -13.89 13.64 4.99
C LEU A 99 -13.52 14.21 6.37
N ASN A 100 -12.64 13.54 7.12
CA ASN A 100 -12.25 14.01 8.44
C ASN A 100 -11.43 15.33 8.35
N PRO A 101 -11.76 16.35 9.16
CA PRO A 101 -11.04 17.62 9.14
C PRO A 101 -9.53 17.51 9.37
N ALA A 102 -9.05 16.55 10.15
CA ALA A 102 -7.61 16.35 10.39
C ALA A 102 -6.89 15.91 9.12
N TYR A 103 -7.43 14.92 8.41
CA TYR A 103 -6.89 14.45 7.13
C TYR A 103 -7.04 15.52 6.03
N LYS A 104 -8.15 16.26 6.00
CA LYS A 104 -8.33 17.39 5.09
C LYS A 104 -7.26 18.48 5.31
N ARG A 105 -6.97 18.84 6.56
CA ARG A 105 -5.89 19.78 6.91
C ARG A 105 -4.52 19.24 6.50
N MET A 106 -4.27 17.95 6.70
CA MET A 106 -3.04 17.30 6.25
C MET A 106 -2.85 17.47 4.73
N LEU A 107 -3.89 17.26 3.92
CA LEU A 107 -3.82 17.48 2.47
C LEU A 107 -3.60 18.95 2.10
N GLN A 108 -4.32 19.87 2.75
CA GLN A 108 -4.18 21.32 2.53
C GLN A 108 -2.79 21.84 2.84
N ALA A 109 -2.02 21.13 3.68
CA ALA A 109 -0.62 21.44 3.97
C ALA A 109 0.35 21.13 2.81
N PHE A 110 -0.15 20.64 1.67
CA PHE A 110 0.58 20.43 0.41
C PHE A 110 -0.11 21.17 -0.76
N PRO A 111 -0.23 22.51 -0.72
CA PRO A 111 -1.19 23.25 -1.56
C PRO A 111 -0.76 23.49 -3.02
N SER A 112 0.54 23.41 -3.36
CA SER A 112 1.03 23.93 -4.65
C SER A 112 1.33 22.83 -5.68
N GLU A 113 0.58 22.74 -6.77
CA GLU A 113 0.81 21.80 -7.90
C GLU A 113 2.16 22.00 -8.62
N ASN A 114 2.87 23.09 -8.33
CA ASN A 114 4.20 23.34 -8.87
C ASN A 114 5.19 22.24 -8.38
N PRO A 115 5.86 21.52 -9.30
CA PRO A 115 6.89 20.53 -8.97
C PRO A 115 8.02 21.06 -8.07
N ASP A 116 8.34 22.35 -8.14
CA ASP A 116 9.43 22.97 -7.38
C ASP A 116 8.98 23.49 -6.00
N SER A 117 7.69 23.40 -5.69
CA SER A 117 7.15 23.83 -4.40
C SER A 117 7.68 22.99 -3.24
N GLU A 118 7.67 23.57 -2.04
CA GLU A 118 8.00 22.84 -0.80
C GLU A 118 7.07 21.62 -0.61
N GLY A 119 5.80 21.74 -1.00
CA GLY A 119 4.84 20.64 -0.94
C GLY A 119 5.26 19.47 -1.82
N SER A 120 5.64 19.74 -3.07
CA SER A 120 6.14 18.72 -3.99
C SER A 120 7.45 18.09 -3.51
N ARG A 121 8.40 18.89 -3.00
CA ARG A 121 9.64 18.40 -2.39
C ARG A 121 9.39 17.53 -1.17
N SER A 122 8.40 17.86 -0.34
CA SER A 122 8.00 17.05 0.80
C SER A 122 7.40 15.71 0.38
N ILE A 123 6.60 15.66 -0.69
CA ILE A 123 6.04 14.40 -1.23
C ILE A 123 7.14 13.54 -1.84
N LEU A 124 8.11 14.15 -2.54
CA LEU A 124 9.28 13.43 -3.06
C LEU A 124 10.14 12.87 -1.92
N PHE A 125 10.38 13.66 -0.88
CA PHE A 125 11.07 13.20 0.33
C PHE A 125 10.34 12.03 1.00
N LEU A 126 9.01 12.11 1.16
CA LEU A 126 8.21 11.00 1.66
C LEU A 126 8.31 9.76 0.78
N SER A 127 8.21 9.93 -0.54
CA SER A 127 8.35 8.85 -1.50
C SER A 127 9.69 8.17 -1.36
N TYR A 128 10.75 8.96 -1.30
CA TYR A 128 12.13 8.48 -1.24
C TYR A 128 12.47 7.79 0.10
N ARG A 129 12.03 8.37 1.21
CA ARG A 129 12.43 7.93 2.56
C ARG A 129 11.47 6.93 3.19
N PHE A 130 10.16 7.10 2.99
CA PHE A 130 9.16 6.54 3.87
C PHE A 130 8.10 5.67 3.19
N PHE A 131 7.60 6.04 2.01
CA PHE A 131 6.44 5.35 1.44
C PHE A 131 6.67 3.87 1.19
N GLY A 132 5.65 3.07 1.51
CA GLY A 132 5.72 1.61 1.41
C GLY A 132 6.62 0.96 2.46
N SER A 133 6.97 1.69 3.54
CA SER A 133 7.60 1.18 4.75
C SER A 133 6.99 1.82 6.00
N LEU A 134 6.73 1.01 7.04
CA LEU A 134 6.28 1.49 8.35
C LEU A 134 7.41 1.55 9.39
N ASP A 135 8.60 1.12 8.99
CA ASP A 135 9.77 1.06 9.88
C ASP A 135 10.38 2.45 10.11
N PRO A 136 11.02 2.67 11.27
CA PRO A 136 11.83 3.86 11.51
C PRO A 136 12.96 4.01 10.50
N VAL A 137 13.10 5.22 9.98
CA VAL A 137 14.14 5.66 9.07
C VAL A 137 14.97 6.72 9.77
N ARG A 138 16.28 6.53 9.77
CA ARG A 138 17.24 7.52 10.26
C ARG A 138 17.39 8.63 9.22
N ILE A 139 17.20 9.87 9.64
CA ILE A 139 17.23 11.07 8.81
C ILE A 139 18.55 11.83 9.01
N LEU A 140 19.08 12.35 7.91
CA LEU A 140 20.32 13.14 7.90
C LEU A 140 20.06 14.59 8.34
N PRO A 141 21.06 15.30 8.89
CA PRO A 141 20.86 16.66 9.41
C PRO A 141 20.29 17.67 8.39
N ASP A 142 20.65 17.54 7.12
CA ASP A 142 20.18 18.39 6.00
C ASP A 142 18.73 18.12 5.59
N GLU A 143 18.19 16.95 5.94
CA GLU A 143 16.81 16.53 5.68
C GLU A 143 15.87 16.74 6.88
N LEU A 144 16.41 17.21 8.00
CA LEU A 144 15.69 17.31 9.27
C LEU A 144 14.47 18.24 9.18
N TYR A 145 14.62 19.36 8.46
CA TYR A 145 13.54 20.32 8.22
C TYR A 145 12.28 19.66 7.63
N PHE A 146 12.43 18.78 6.64
CA PHE A 146 11.30 18.07 6.06
C PHE A 146 10.62 17.15 7.09
N SER A 147 11.42 16.47 7.91
CA SER A 147 10.89 15.54 8.91
C SER A 147 10.10 16.25 10.01
N GLU A 148 10.60 17.39 10.49
CA GLU A 148 9.92 18.21 11.48
C GLU A 148 8.64 18.84 10.93
N SER A 149 8.69 19.38 9.70
CA SER A 149 7.51 19.92 9.00
C SER A 149 6.43 18.85 8.81
N LEU A 150 6.82 17.64 8.39
CA LEU A 150 5.90 16.53 8.18
C LEU A 150 5.35 15.94 9.50
N MET A 151 6.12 15.96 10.58
CA MET A 151 5.67 15.58 11.90
C MET A 151 4.63 16.58 12.44
N ALA A 152 4.85 17.88 12.27
CA ALA A 152 3.87 18.92 12.63
C ALA A 152 2.56 18.79 11.84
N LYS A 153 2.61 18.23 10.62
CA LYS A 153 1.44 17.91 9.78
C LYS A 153 0.78 16.57 10.13
N GLY A 154 1.31 15.82 11.10
CA GLY A 154 0.80 14.50 11.50
C GLY A 154 1.08 13.38 10.51
N VAL A 155 1.97 13.58 9.52
CA VAL A 155 2.35 12.57 8.54
C VAL A 155 3.40 11.63 9.11
N LEU A 156 4.36 12.20 9.84
CA LEU A 156 5.44 11.45 10.49
C LEU A 156 5.27 11.44 12.01
N THR A 157 5.88 10.45 12.64
CA THR A 157 6.07 10.34 14.09
C THR A 157 7.49 9.86 14.39
N GLY A 158 7.96 10.07 15.62
CA GLY A 158 9.29 9.65 16.06
C GLY A 158 10.06 10.75 16.79
N THR A 159 11.36 10.54 16.91
CA THR A 159 12.27 11.46 17.59
C THR A 159 13.61 11.43 16.88
N GLN A 160 14.24 12.59 16.73
CA GLN A 160 15.54 12.70 16.07
C GLN A 160 16.54 11.65 16.59
N PRO A 161 17.30 10.98 15.69
CA PRO A 161 17.27 11.13 14.24
C PRO A 161 16.29 10.18 13.52
N ASN A 162 15.43 9.45 14.25
CA ASN A 162 14.62 8.36 13.71
C ASN A 162 13.14 8.74 13.61
N TYR A 163 12.60 8.66 12.40
CA TYR A 163 11.21 8.99 12.09
C TYR A 163 10.54 7.84 11.36
N ARG A 164 9.21 7.76 11.38
CA ARG A 164 8.43 6.82 10.53
C ARG A 164 7.11 7.46 10.13
N ILE A 165 6.44 6.90 9.12
CA ILE A 165 5.04 7.27 8.85
C ILE A 165 4.19 7.01 10.09
N ALA A 166 3.30 7.95 10.41
CA ALA A 166 2.48 7.90 11.62
C ALA A 166 1.64 6.62 11.73
N SER A 167 1.11 6.12 10.61
CA SER A 167 0.31 4.89 10.56
C SER A 167 0.19 4.34 9.13
N ALA A 168 -0.22 3.09 9.00
CA ALA A 168 -0.51 2.48 7.71
C ALA A 168 -1.65 3.22 6.97
N PHE A 169 -2.63 3.74 7.71
CA PHE A 169 -3.68 4.59 7.14
C PHE A 169 -3.15 5.88 6.54
N VAL A 170 -2.20 6.53 7.21
CA VAL A 170 -1.56 7.76 6.69
C VAL A 170 -0.72 7.46 5.45
N ASP A 171 0.06 6.37 5.43
CA ASP A 171 0.85 5.96 4.25
C ASP A 171 -0.06 5.79 3.03
N SER A 172 -1.07 4.91 3.13
CA SER A 172 -2.00 4.63 2.04
C SER A 172 -2.77 5.88 1.61
N PHE A 173 -3.26 6.70 2.56
CA PHE A 173 -4.03 7.89 2.25
C PHE A 173 -3.20 8.92 1.48
N VAL A 174 -1.98 9.21 1.94
CA VAL A 174 -1.09 10.17 1.27
C VAL A 174 -0.68 9.66 -0.11
N ARG A 175 -0.31 8.38 -0.24
CA ARG A 175 0.01 7.76 -1.54
C ARG A 175 -1.17 7.81 -2.50
N LYS A 176 -2.37 7.52 -2.02
CA LYS A 176 -3.57 7.47 -2.86
C LYS A 176 -4.07 8.84 -3.28
N THR A 177 -3.98 9.85 -2.42
CA THR A 177 -4.59 11.15 -2.67
C THR A 177 -3.61 12.18 -3.20
N LEU A 178 -2.40 12.26 -2.63
CA LEU A 178 -1.42 13.29 -3.01
C LEU A 178 -0.50 12.79 -4.12
N LEU A 179 0.05 11.58 -3.97
CA LEU A 179 1.08 11.11 -4.90
C LEU A 179 0.52 10.86 -6.32
N THR A 180 -0.67 10.27 -6.43
CA THR A 180 -1.38 10.05 -7.71
C THR A 180 -1.71 11.37 -8.41
N ALA A 181 -2.21 12.36 -7.67
CA ALA A 181 -2.56 13.68 -8.19
C ALA A 181 -1.33 14.47 -8.64
N ARG A 182 -0.22 14.43 -7.87
CA ARG A 182 1.01 15.19 -8.20
C ARG A 182 1.85 14.56 -9.28
N PHE A 183 1.85 13.24 -9.37
CA PHE A 183 2.62 12.50 -10.35
C PHE A 183 1.66 11.58 -11.12
N PRO A 184 0.86 12.12 -12.06
CA PRO A 184 -0.18 11.38 -12.77
C PRO A 184 0.37 10.45 -13.88
N LYS A 185 1.69 10.27 -13.94
CA LYS A 185 2.36 9.48 -14.99
C LYS A 185 1.78 8.07 -15.06
N ARG A 186 1.41 7.64 -16.27
CA ARG A 186 0.83 6.36 -16.63
C ARG A 186 1.20 5.98 -18.09
N PRO A 187 0.97 4.74 -18.54
CA PRO A 187 1.01 4.43 -19.97
C PRO A 187 -0.02 5.24 -20.75
N ASP A 188 0.29 5.54 -22.01
CA ASP A 188 -0.55 6.39 -22.87
C ASP A 188 -1.70 5.60 -23.52
N ASP A 189 -1.56 4.28 -23.62
CA ASP A 189 -2.57 3.35 -24.13
C ASP A 189 -3.65 3.05 -23.08
N ALA A 190 -4.77 2.49 -23.52
CA ALA A 190 -5.77 1.95 -22.59
C ALA A 190 -5.20 0.74 -21.81
N PRO A 191 -5.69 0.46 -20.59
CA PRO A 191 -5.34 -0.76 -19.88
C PRO A 191 -5.50 -2.01 -20.76
N PRO A 192 -4.56 -2.97 -20.71
CA PRO A 192 -4.61 -4.14 -21.56
C PRO A 192 -5.71 -5.07 -21.08
N VAL A 193 -6.84 -5.05 -21.78
CA VAL A 193 -8.00 -5.90 -21.48
C VAL A 193 -8.18 -6.90 -22.62
N ILE A 194 -8.22 -8.18 -22.26
CA ILE A 194 -8.45 -9.32 -23.16
C ILE A 194 -9.69 -10.06 -22.63
N ASP A 195 -10.68 -10.28 -23.50
CA ASP A 195 -11.95 -10.94 -23.15
C ASP A 195 -12.63 -10.36 -21.89
N GLY A 196 -12.55 -9.02 -21.74
CA GLY A 196 -13.14 -8.30 -20.63
C GLY A 196 -12.39 -8.44 -19.29
N LYS A 197 -11.20 -9.05 -19.26
CA LYS A 197 -10.30 -9.17 -18.10
C LYS A 197 -8.98 -8.44 -18.35
N ILE A 198 -8.40 -7.84 -17.31
CA ILE A 198 -7.07 -7.24 -17.42
C ILE A 198 -6.01 -8.33 -17.63
N ASP A 199 -5.15 -8.16 -18.63
CA ASP A 199 -3.89 -8.88 -18.73
C ASP A 199 -2.93 -8.30 -17.69
N ALA A 200 -2.87 -8.95 -16.53
CA ALA A 200 -2.05 -8.51 -15.41
C ALA A 200 -0.55 -8.48 -15.77
N LEU A 201 -0.08 -9.42 -16.60
CA LEU A 201 1.32 -9.49 -17.00
C LEU A 201 1.69 -8.27 -17.84
N ASP A 202 0.91 -7.97 -18.90
CA ASP A 202 1.17 -6.81 -19.75
C ASP A 202 0.98 -5.50 -18.99
N ALA A 203 -0.01 -5.42 -18.09
CA ALA A 203 -0.22 -4.26 -17.23
C ALA A 203 1.00 -3.98 -16.35
N ILE A 204 1.53 -4.99 -15.64
CA ILE A 204 2.72 -4.83 -14.78
C ILE A 204 3.95 -4.46 -15.64
N LYS A 205 4.12 -5.09 -16.81
CA LYS A 205 5.22 -4.77 -17.74
C LYS A 205 5.17 -3.30 -18.17
N LYS A 206 4.03 -2.82 -18.66
CA LYS A 206 3.85 -1.45 -19.15
C LYS A 206 3.96 -0.42 -18.03
N ALA A 207 3.37 -0.71 -16.86
CA ALA A 207 3.50 0.15 -15.68
C ALA A 207 4.96 0.30 -15.25
N THR A 208 5.71 -0.82 -15.18
CA THR A 208 7.14 -0.81 -14.84
C THR A 208 7.96 0.06 -15.78
N ARG A 209 7.66 0.06 -17.09
CA ARG A 209 8.36 0.92 -18.07
C ARG A 209 8.16 2.42 -17.81
N ARG A 210 7.10 2.80 -17.09
CA ARG A 210 6.74 4.18 -16.78
C ARG A 210 7.22 4.66 -15.41
N PHE A 211 7.96 3.84 -14.65
CA PHE A 211 8.53 4.27 -13.37
C PHE A 211 9.34 5.55 -13.54
N ASP A 212 9.34 6.40 -12.52
CA ASP A 212 10.28 7.52 -12.44
C ASP A 212 11.61 7.01 -11.89
N TRP A 213 12.42 6.46 -12.79
CA TRP A 213 13.69 5.83 -12.43
C TRP A 213 14.70 6.79 -11.79
N GLY A 214 14.51 8.11 -11.94
CA GLY A 214 15.32 9.12 -11.26
C GLY A 214 15.13 9.06 -9.75
N LEU A 215 13.92 8.75 -9.28
CA LEU A 215 13.62 8.52 -7.87
C LEU A 215 14.19 7.19 -7.34
N LEU A 216 14.47 6.26 -8.25
CA LEU A 216 15.04 4.95 -7.96
C LEU A 216 16.57 4.95 -8.10
N TYR A 217 17.18 6.04 -8.55
CA TYR A 217 18.62 6.19 -8.59
C TYR A 217 19.20 6.27 -7.17
N HIS A 218 20.22 5.47 -6.90
CA HIS A 218 20.92 5.47 -5.63
C HIS A 218 22.43 5.48 -5.91
N SER A 219 23.18 6.14 -5.04
CA SER A 219 24.63 5.95 -4.95
C SER A 219 24.96 4.47 -4.71
N ASP A 220 26.11 4.04 -5.19
CA ASP A 220 26.55 2.65 -5.05
C ASP A 220 26.57 2.20 -3.58
N GLY A 221 25.93 1.05 -3.31
CA GLY A 221 25.92 0.40 -2.00
C GLY A 221 24.65 0.56 -1.16
N ALA A 222 23.70 1.43 -1.53
CA ALA A 222 22.43 1.54 -0.79
C ALA A 222 21.54 0.29 -0.99
N PRO A 223 20.87 -0.22 0.07
CA PRO A 223 19.98 -1.37 -0.04
C PRO A 223 18.76 -1.07 -0.93
N LEU A 224 18.29 -2.10 -1.65
CA LEU A 224 17.02 -2.05 -2.39
C LEU A 224 15.88 -1.68 -1.43
N ARG A 225 15.11 -0.65 -1.77
CA ARG A 225 13.95 -0.21 -0.99
C ARG A 225 12.67 -0.72 -1.64
N GLN A 226 12.10 -1.81 -1.11
CA GLN A 226 10.84 -2.38 -1.59
C GLN A 226 9.72 -1.33 -1.67
N GLY A 227 9.63 -0.44 -0.68
CA GLY A 227 8.61 0.60 -0.62
C GLY A 227 8.59 1.53 -1.84
N LEU A 228 9.76 1.79 -2.47
CA LEU A 228 9.82 2.62 -3.68
C LEU A 228 9.19 1.92 -4.88
N TYR A 229 9.54 0.65 -5.12
CA TYR A 229 8.97 -0.13 -6.21
C TYR A 229 7.46 -0.35 -6.01
N ASP A 230 7.04 -0.63 -4.77
CA ASP A 230 5.64 -0.76 -4.38
C ASP A 230 4.86 0.53 -4.65
N THR A 231 5.43 1.66 -4.24
CA THR A 231 4.86 3.00 -4.42
C THR A 231 4.73 3.38 -5.88
N GLU A 232 5.78 3.19 -6.68
CA GLU A 232 5.76 3.52 -8.10
C GLU A 232 4.81 2.63 -8.90
N LEU A 233 4.81 1.32 -8.63
CA LEU A 233 3.90 0.40 -9.29
C LEU A 233 2.45 0.73 -8.96
N ALA A 234 2.14 0.92 -7.67
CA ALA A 234 0.82 1.29 -7.20
C ALA A 234 0.34 2.58 -7.87
N ARG A 235 1.13 3.64 -7.80
CA ARG A 235 0.81 4.96 -8.35
C ARG A 235 0.45 4.89 -9.82
N ILE A 236 1.28 4.22 -10.62
CA ILE A 236 1.08 4.11 -12.07
C ILE A 236 -0.17 3.28 -12.39
N LEU A 237 -0.37 2.15 -11.70
CA LEU A 237 -1.57 1.33 -11.91
C LEU A 237 -2.84 2.06 -11.49
N MET A 238 -2.83 2.77 -10.36
CA MET A 238 -3.95 3.60 -9.90
C MET A 238 -4.31 4.68 -10.93
N ASN A 239 -3.32 5.44 -11.41
CA ASN A 239 -3.53 6.46 -12.43
C ASN A 239 -4.01 5.89 -13.77
N TRP A 240 -3.68 4.63 -14.06
CA TRP A 240 -4.03 3.99 -15.32
C TRP A 240 -5.40 3.32 -15.28
N MET A 241 -5.62 2.42 -14.32
CA MET A 241 -6.83 1.60 -14.23
C MET A 241 -8.06 2.44 -13.93
N ASN A 242 -7.94 3.48 -13.11
CA ASN A 242 -9.07 4.34 -12.72
C ASN A 242 -9.58 5.24 -13.86
N THR A 243 -8.96 5.16 -15.04
CA THR A 243 -9.44 5.84 -16.25
C THR A 243 -10.23 4.93 -17.19
N SER A 244 -10.23 3.62 -16.94
CA SER A 244 -10.97 2.63 -17.70
C SER A 244 -12.32 2.36 -17.06
N GLU A 245 -13.35 2.22 -17.88
CA GLU A 245 -14.70 1.94 -17.39
C GLU A 245 -14.76 0.59 -16.68
N GLY A 246 -15.31 0.59 -15.46
CA GLY A 246 -15.52 -0.61 -14.67
C GLY A 246 -14.28 -1.16 -13.96
N TRP A 247 -13.09 -0.59 -14.15
CA TRP A 247 -11.87 -1.00 -13.46
C TRP A 247 -11.43 0.02 -12.42
N SER A 248 -10.89 -0.47 -11.32
CA SER A 248 -10.22 0.36 -10.33
C SER A 248 -8.95 -0.32 -9.83
N ALA A 249 -7.96 0.48 -9.48
CA ALA A 249 -6.79 0.03 -8.75
C ALA A 249 -6.60 0.87 -7.48
N THR A 250 -6.14 0.20 -6.43
CA THR A 250 -5.84 0.79 -5.14
C THR A 250 -4.65 0.07 -4.52
N SER A 251 -4.06 0.64 -3.48
CA SER A 251 -2.96 0.04 -2.73
C SER A 251 -3.20 0.27 -1.25
N ASP A 252 -3.03 -0.78 -0.45
CA ASP A 252 -3.27 -0.68 0.98
C ASP A 252 -2.46 -1.69 1.79
N TRP A 253 -2.28 -1.37 3.07
CA TRP A 253 -1.69 -2.22 4.08
C TRP A 253 -2.71 -3.17 4.69
N HIS A 254 -2.25 -4.38 4.89
CA HIS A 254 -3.03 -5.46 5.47
C HIS A 254 -2.24 -6.17 6.55
N SER A 255 -2.87 -6.35 7.71
CA SER A 255 -2.40 -7.31 8.69
C SER A 255 -2.82 -8.72 8.28
N GLY A 256 -1.93 -9.67 8.50
CA GLY A 256 -2.17 -11.10 8.40
C GLY A 256 -1.28 -11.85 9.41
N THR A 257 -1.29 -13.18 9.34
CA THR A 257 -0.54 -14.02 10.29
C THR A 257 0.98 -13.78 10.25
N ILE A 258 1.49 -13.37 9.09
CA ILE A 258 2.93 -13.15 8.84
C ILE A 258 3.36 -11.69 9.10
N GLY A 259 2.42 -10.81 9.45
CA GLY A 259 2.68 -9.41 9.78
C GLY A 259 1.94 -8.43 8.88
N MET A 260 2.46 -7.19 8.81
CA MET A 260 1.85 -6.10 8.04
C MET A 260 2.49 -5.98 6.66
N HIS A 261 1.64 -5.96 5.64
CA HIS A 261 2.06 -6.06 4.25
C HIS A 261 1.21 -5.17 3.35
N SER A 262 1.85 -4.40 2.46
CA SER A 262 1.14 -3.65 1.42
C SER A 262 0.77 -4.57 0.26
N TYR A 263 -0.37 -4.33 -0.37
CA TYR A 263 -0.80 -5.01 -1.59
C TYR A 263 -1.46 -4.00 -2.53
N ILE A 264 -1.18 -4.16 -3.83
CA ILE A 264 -1.90 -3.45 -4.87
C ILE A 264 -3.05 -4.36 -5.32
N ILE A 265 -4.24 -3.79 -5.44
CA ILE A 265 -5.47 -4.51 -5.74
C ILE A 265 -6.06 -3.87 -6.98
N ILE A 266 -6.37 -4.68 -7.99
CA ILE A 266 -7.10 -4.26 -9.19
C ILE A 266 -8.43 -5.00 -9.20
N LYS A 267 -9.54 -4.27 -9.30
CA LYS A 267 -10.90 -4.83 -9.28
C LYS A 267 -11.69 -4.39 -10.50
N LYS A 268 -12.50 -5.31 -11.03
CA LYS A 268 -13.61 -4.98 -11.92
C LYS A 268 -14.90 -4.85 -11.10
N GLY A 269 -15.47 -3.65 -11.07
CA GLY A 269 -16.60 -3.29 -10.19
C GLY A 269 -18.00 -3.51 -10.78
N THR A 270 -18.13 -4.23 -11.91
CA THR A 270 -19.42 -4.45 -12.58
C THR A 270 -19.80 -5.94 -12.53
N PRO A 271 -20.78 -6.32 -11.69
CA PRO A 271 -21.39 -7.65 -11.76
C PRO A 271 -22.00 -7.91 -13.15
N PRO A 272 -21.97 -9.15 -13.69
CA PRO A 272 -21.44 -10.38 -13.11
C PRO A 272 -19.93 -10.61 -13.38
N ALA A 273 -19.22 -9.60 -13.89
CA ALA A 273 -17.83 -9.71 -14.32
C ALA A 273 -16.83 -9.28 -13.23
N GLU A 274 -17.13 -9.55 -11.97
CA GLU A 274 -16.20 -9.28 -10.87
C GLU A 274 -14.92 -10.07 -11.10
N HIS A 275 -13.79 -9.36 -11.05
CA HIS A 275 -12.46 -9.95 -11.19
C HIS A 275 -11.52 -9.17 -10.28
N THR A 276 -10.79 -9.88 -9.43
CA THR A 276 -9.86 -9.28 -8.46
C THR A 276 -8.46 -9.83 -8.68
N ILE A 277 -7.52 -8.93 -8.92
CA ILE A 277 -6.09 -9.22 -9.02
C ILE A 277 -5.41 -8.60 -7.80
N VAL A 278 -4.62 -9.40 -7.10
CA VAL A 278 -3.79 -8.95 -5.97
C VAL A 278 -2.32 -9.02 -6.37
N ILE A 279 -1.57 -7.97 -6.09
CA ILE A 279 -0.16 -7.85 -6.44
C ILE A 279 0.64 -7.52 -5.18
N ALA A 280 1.68 -8.30 -4.91
CA ALA A 280 2.68 -7.99 -3.89
C ALA A 280 4.01 -7.65 -4.56
N VAL A 281 4.62 -6.54 -4.15
CA VAL A 281 5.97 -6.17 -4.57
C VAL A 281 7.00 -6.74 -3.58
N LEU A 282 8.13 -7.18 -4.12
CA LEU A 282 9.27 -7.74 -3.40
C LEU A 282 10.58 -7.17 -3.92
N ALA A 283 11.41 -6.62 -3.04
CA ALA A 283 12.78 -6.20 -3.38
C ALA A 283 13.71 -6.44 -2.20
N THR A 284 14.22 -7.67 -2.06
CA THR A 284 15.06 -8.10 -0.95
C THR A 284 16.13 -9.09 -1.40
N ARG A 285 17.23 -9.15 -0.64
CA ARG A 285 18.24 -10.23 -0.71
C ARG A 285 17.91 -11.41 0.20
N ASP A 286 17.02 -11.18 1.16
CA ASP A 286 16.70 -12.13 2.22
C ASP A 286 15.65 -13.15 1.73
N ALA A 287 16.09 -14.40 1.60
CA ALA A 287 15.25 -15.50 1.17
C ALA A 287 14.16 -15.84 2.21
N ALA A 288 14.39 -15.63 3.51
CA ALA A 288 13.40 -15.84 4.55
C ALA A 288 12.30 -14.78 4.46
N PHE A 289 12.67 -13.50 4.36
CA PHE A 289 11.70 -12.42 4.13
C PHE A 289 10.89 -12.63 2.84
N ALA A 290 11.54 -13.07 1.77
CA ALA A 290 10.89 -13.39 0.52
C ALA A 290 9.84 -14.51 0.65
N HIS A 291 10.16 -15.55 1.44
CA HIS A 291 9.24 -16.64 1.73
C HIS A 291 8.04 -16.15 2.55
N LEU A 292 8.27 -15.35 3.59
CA LEU A 292 7.22 -14.74 4.39
C LEU A 292 6.29 -13.86 3.54
N ARG A 293 6.86 -13.07 2.62
CA ARG A 293 6.08 -12.25 1.67
C ARG A 293 5.20 -13.09 0.75
N LEU A 294 5.69 -14.25 0.29
CA LEU A 294 4.90 -15.18 -0.52
C LEU A 294 3.74 -15.79 0.29
N LEU A 295 4.00 -16.24 1.52
CA LEU A 295 2.97 -16.79 2.41
C LEU A 295 1.88 -15.75 2.70
N GLY A 296 2.27 -14.52 3.03
CA GLY A 296 1.33 -13.43 3.25
C GLY A 296 0.51 -13.08 2.00
N LEU A 297 1.07 -13.21 0.79
CA LEU A 297 0.30 -13.01 -0.46
C LEU A 297 -0.73 -14.13 -0.67
N ILE A 298 -0.38 -15.38 -0.35
CA ILE A 298 -1.30 -16.52 -0.45
C ILE A 298 -2.48 -16.34 0.51
N GLU A 299 -2.19 -16.04 1.78
CA GLU A 299 -3.21 -15.76 2.80
C GLU A 299 -4.13 -14.63 2.35
N TYR A 300 -3.55 -13.54 1.84
CA TYR A 300 -4.33 -12.39 1.42
C TYR A 300 -5.17 -12.65 0.16
N LYS A 301 -4.66 -13.45 -0.78
CA LYS A 301 -5.42 -13.90 -1.96
C LYS A 301 -6.69 -14.64 -1.54
N GLU A 302 -6.57 -15.60 -0.63
CA GLU A 302 -7.69 -16.40 -0.13
C GLU A 302 -8.71 -15.53 0.62
N LEU A 303 -8.24 -14.64 1.49
CA LEU A 303 -9.08 -13.70 2.24
C LEU A 303 -9.94 -12.84 1.30
N MET A 304 -9.33 -12.31 0.23
CA MET A 304 -9.99 -11.47 -0.75
C MET A 304 -10.82 -12.25 -1.78
N GLY A 305 -10.70 -13.57 -1.84
CA GLY A 305 -11.30 -14.38 -2.91
C GLY A 305 -10.78 -13.97 -4.30
N ALA A 306 -9.50 -13.58 -4.38
CA ALA A 306 -8.93 -13.02 -5.60
C ALA A 306 -8.69 -14.09 -6.67
N ASP A 307 -9.08 -13.79 -7.91
CA ASP A 307 -8.90 -14.65 -9.08
C ASP A 307 -7.41 -14.89 -9.38
N GLU A 308 -6.62 -13.82 -9.27
CA GLU A 308 -5.19 -13.84 -9.59
C GLU A 308 -4.36 -13.21 -8.47
N ALA A 309 -3.18 -13.80 -8.24
CA ALA A 309 -2.18 -13.23 -7.36
C ALA A 309 -0.83 -13.16 -8.10
N TRP A 310 -0.16 -12.02 -8.01
CA TRP A 310 1.12 -11.77 -8.66
C TRP A 310 2.17 -11.32 -7.65
N LEU A 311 3.28 -12.05 -7.58
CA LEU A 311 4.49 -11.59 -6.91
C LEU A 311 5.39 -10.88 -7.92
N VAL A 312 5.63 -9.59 -7.70
CA VAL A 312 6.46 -8.74 -8.58
C VAL A 312 7.78 -8.49 -7.88
N GLN A 313 8.83 -9.16 -8.34
CA GLN A 313 10.16 -9.03 -7.77
C GLN A 313 11.03 -8.06 -8.57
N TYR A 314 11.64 -7.09 -7.88
CA TYR A 314 12.68 -6.21 -8.43
C TYR A 314 14.02 -6.49 -7.76
N SER A 315 15.10 -6.47 -8.54
CA SER A 315 16.46 -6.58 -7.99
C SER A 315 17.52 -5.99 -8.93
N ARG A 316 18.65 -5.59 -8.34
CA ARG A 316 19.85 -5.17 -9.08
C ARG A 316 20.57 -6.37 -9.70
N GLU A 317 21.27 -6.16 -10.81
CA GLU A 317 22.04 -7.20 -11.52
C GLU A 317 23.03 -7.93 -10.59
N ASP A 318 23.66 -7.19 -9.67
CA ASP A 318 24.67 -7.67 -8.71
C ASP A 318 24.06 -8.50 -7.57
N ASP A 319 22.73 -8.57 -7.49
CA ASP A 319 21.97 -9.00 -6.31
C ASP A 319 21.03 -10.17 -6.60
N PHE A 320 21.45 -10.99 -7.56
CA PHE A 320 20.56 -11.96 -8.18
C PHE A 320 20.39 -13.24 -7.34
N ARG A 321 19.32 -13.30 -6.54
CA ARG A 321 18.77 -14.58 -6.06
C ARG A 321 17.33 -14.77 -6.53
N LYS A 322 17.12 -15.74 -7.42
CA LYS A 322 15.77 -16.13 -7.90
C LYS A 322 15.01 -16.84 -6.79
N ILE A 323 14.07 -16.15 -6.17
CA ILE A 323 13.26 -16.68 -5.05
C ILE A 323 12.37 -17.85 -5.49
N TRP A 324 11.92 -17.89 -6.75
CA TRP A 324 11.11 -18.98 -7.28
C TRP A 324 11.85 -20.31 -7.49
N ARG A 325 13.17 -20.40 -7.22
CA ARG A 325 13.90 -21.67 -7.34
C ARG A 325 13.63 -22.62 -6.17
N SER A 326 13.23 -22.09 -5.01
CA SER A 326 13.12 -22.86 -3.77
C SER A 326 11.68 -23.13 -3.31
N TYR A 327 10.68 -22.40 -3.79
CA TYR A 327 9.32 -22.43 -3.21
C TYR A 327 8.16 -22.51 -4.23
N ASP A 328 8.44 -22.90 -5.49
CA ASP A 328 7.58 -22.75 -6.70
C ASP A 328 6.20 -22.07 -6.46
N PRO A 329 6.12 -20.72 -6.52
CA PRO A 329 4.90 -19.97 -6.26
C PRO A 329 3.70 -20.39 -7.12
N LEU A 330 3.94 -20.95 -8.32
CA LEU A 330 2.85 -21.39 -9.21
C LEU A 330 2.07 -22.58 -8.65
N GLU A 331 2.72 -23.45 -7.85
CA GLU A 331 2.05 -24.54 -7.16
C GLU A 331 1.11 -24.02 -6.08
N LYS A 332 1.41 -22.83 -5.52
CA LYS A 332 0.58 -22.12 -4.56
C LYS A 332 -0.41 -21.13 -5.19
N GLY A 333 -0.58 -21.20 -6.52
CA GLY A 333 -1.52 -20.34 -7.23
C GLY A 333 -1.10 -18.88 -7.32
N VAL A 334 0.20 -18.59 -7.21
CA VAL A 334 0.79 -17.26 -7.33
C VAL A 334 1.64 -17.18 -8.60
N ASN A 335 1.26 -16.27 -9.49
CA ASN A 335 2.03 -15.91 -10.67
C ASN A 335 3.24 -15.05 -10.26
N VAL A 336 4.32 -15.09 -11.04
CA VAL A 336 5.53 -14.35 -10.71
C VAL A 336 6.08 -13.64 -11.93
N ILE A 337 6.44 -12.38 -11.73
CA ILE A 337 7.24 -11.60 -12.67
C ILE A 337 8.44 -11.04 -11.93
N TYR A 338 9.57 -11.06 -12.61
CA TYR A 338 10.85 -10.67 -12.05
C TYR A 338 11.55 -9.71 -13.00
N PHE A 339 11.93 -8.56 -12.46
CA PHE A 339 12.68 -7.51 -13.13
C PHE A 339 14.08 -7.43 -12.54
N GLN A 340 15.08 -7.62 -13.40
CA GLN A 340 16.48 -7.39 -13.12
C GLN A 340 16.90 -6.10 -13.80
N HIS A 341 17.58 -5.21 -13.07
CA HIS A 341 18.08 -3.95 -13.63
C HIS A 341 19.53 -3.68 -13.23
N GLY A 342 20.28 -3.04 -14.12
CA GLY A 342 21.60 -2.49 -13.77
C GLY A 342 21.50 -1.26 -12.84
N VAL A 343 22.65 -0.75 -12.39
CA VAL A 343 22.76 0.43 -11.51
C VAL A 343 22.10 1.67 -12.13
N TYR A 344 22.31 1.87 -13.43
CA TYR A 344 21.79 3.01 -14.19
C TYR A 344 20.51 2.69 -14.96
N PHE A 345 19.98 1.47 -14.82
CA PHE A 345 18.79 0.97 -15.52
C PHE A 345 18.79 0.88 -17.07
N PRO A 346 19.89 1.04 -17.86
CA PRO A 346 19.80 0.89 -19.32
C PRO A 346 19.62 -0.58 -19.73
N ARG A 347 19.91 -1.52 -18.82
CA ARG A 347 19.81 -2.96 -19.02
C ARG A 347 18.79 -3.52 -18.04
N ASN A 348 17.56 -3.65 -18.51
CA ASN A 348 16.49 -4.28 -17.75
C ASN A 348 16.10 -5.59 -18.43
N LYS A 349 16.10 -6.68 -17.66
CA LYS A 349 15.64 -7.99 -18.11
C LYS A 349 14.42 -8.38 -17.31
N MET A 350 13.45 -8.97 -18.00
CA MET A 350 12.25 -9.50 -17.38
C MET A 350 12.23 -11.03 -17.55
N SER A 351 11.76 -11.71 -16.52
CA SER A 351 11.41 -13.13 -16.59
C SER A 351 10.09 -13.32 -15.85
N ALA A 352 9.21 -14.15 -16.38
CA ALA A 352 7.90 -14.40 -15.78
C ALA A 352 7.52 -15.87 -15.87
N ARG A 353 6.69 -16.31 -14.92
CA ARG A 353 6.06 -17.62 -14.88
C ARG A 353 4.62 -17.42 -14.38
N TRP A 354 3.63 -17.91 -15.10
CA TRP A 354 2.22 -17.76 -14.72
C TRP A 354 1.40 -18.95 -15.24
N LYS A 355 0.20 -19.12 -14.68
CA LYS A 355 -0.82 -20.01 -15.23
C LYS A 355 -1.87 -19.19 -15.97
N ASP A 356 -2.29 -19.65 -17.15
CA ASP A 356 -3.45 -19.08 -17.84
C ASP A 356 -4.78 -19.58 -17.25
N ALA A 357 -5.89 -19.15 -17.86
CA ALA A 357 -7.24 -19.54 -17.44
C ALA A 357 -7.49 -21.05 -17.56
N GLN A 358 -6.74 -21.76 -18.42
CA GLN A 358 -6.81 -23.21 -18.60
C GLN A 358 -5.87 -23.95 -17.63
N GLY A 359 -5.13 -23.23 -16.78
CA GLY A 359 -4.14 -23.79 -15.86
C GLY A 359 -2.82 -24.17 -16.51
N GLN A 360 -2.62 -23.87 -17.80
CA GLN A 360 -1.38 -24.14 -18.50
C GLN A 360 -0.29 -23.19 -18.02
N THR A 361 0.89 -23.75 -17.74
CA THR A 361 2.04 -22.98 -17.28
C THR A 361 2.77 -22.34 -18.46
N HIS A 362 2.93 -21.03 -18.39
CA HIS A 362 3.70 -20.23 -19.35
C HIS A 362 4.98 -19.69 -18.70
N LYS A 363 6.00 -19.42 -19.53
CA LYS A 363 7.26 -18.82 -19.06
C LYS A 363 7.88 -17.89 -20.10
N ILE A 364 8.44 -16.80 -19.60
CA ILE A 364 9.32 -15.88 -20.34
C ILE A 364 10.66 -15.83 -19.61
N LEU A 365 11.77 -15.93 -20.34
CA LEU A 365 13.11 -15.89 -19.77
C LEU A 365 13.95 -14.80 -20.43
N LYS A 366 14.47 -13.89 -19.59
CA LYS A 366 15.42 -12.83 -19.96
C LYS A 366 14.98 -11.98 -21.16
N GLU A 367 13.70 -11.64 -21.26
CA GLU A 367 13.19 -10.68 -22.25
C GLU A 367 13.80 -9.30 -21.95
N ALA A 368 14.35 -8.62 -22.95
CA ALA A 368 14.83 -7.26 -22.78
C ALA A 368 13.64 -6.30 -22.56
N SER A 369 13.65 -5.56 -21.46
CA SER A 369 12.64 -4.52 -21.20
C SER A 369 13.21 -3.17 -21.61
N LYS A 370 12.69 -2.58 -22.70
CA LYS A 370 13.01 -1.20 -23.07
C LYS A 370 12.37 -0.27 -22.04
N VAL A 371 13.19 0.50 -21.35
CA VAL A 371 12.76 1.57 -20.43
C VAL A 371 13.12 2.91 -21.04
N SER A 372 12.22 3.89 -20.89
CA SER A 372 12.49 5.27 -21.28
C SER A 372 13.63 5.81 -20.42
N VAL A 373 14.81 5.98 -21.01
CA VAL A 373 15.98 6.56 -20.34
C VAL A 373 15.69 8.03 -20.03
N ILE A 374 15.98 8.47 -18.80
CA ILE A 374 15.90 9.89 -18.42
C ILE A 374 17.08 10.61 -19.10
N PRO A 375 16.88 11.77 -19.75
CA PRO A 375 17.98 12.57 -20.28
C PRO A 375 18.98 12.94 -19.17
N GLU A 376 20.27 12.89 -19.46
CA GLU A 376 21.37 13.19 -18.52
C GLU A 376 21.29 14.57 -17.84
N SER A 377 20.42 15.47 -18.30
CA SER A 377 20.26 16.83 -17.77
C SER A 377 19.52 16.95 -16.42
N ARG A 378 19.22 15.82 -15.74
CA ARG A 378 18.57 15.81 -14.41
C ARG A 378 19.30 14.96 -13.36
N LEU A 379 20.54 14.54 -13.62
CA LEU A 379 21.42 13.91 -12.63
C LEU A 379 22.14 14.95 -11.77
#